data_AF-A0A9D7NCM8-F1
#
_entry.id   AF-A0A9D7NCM8-F1
#
_cell.length_a   1.000
_cell.length_b   1.000
_cell.length_c   1.000
_cell.angle_alpha   90.00
_cell.angle_beta   90.00
_cell.angle_gamma   90.00
#
_symmetry.space_group_name_H-M   'P 1'
#
loop_
_entity.id
_entity.type
_entity.pdbx_description
1 polymer ?
#
loop_
_entity_poly.entity_id
_entity_poly.type
_entity_poly.pdbx_seq_one_letter_code
_entity_poly.pdbx_strand_id
1 'polypeptide(L)'
;MWASGAYLHAETDAKFPAVGAAGPGWLSAMWVMEPIAGTNLVRIKNKWRSLYLHTETGALEMGAVQPGWLSAQWQIYRSSSISTTSSPNTTAPEILGAMGSGTFPDQISAPLKQIIWRINIAGYLSKSMDAGKTWNDLNKKLAYVSAINNTTAWGINFEGKIELSLDGGITWRTTSGLLKQISGVDDKIAWGVNDKMEIYRTLDAGFTWSKVSGVAQSISAVNGTTAWALNSGNMWRTNNAGSTWSQVPGKMKSISAKSFDLGIGIDDQGNLKSTVNAGKSWVSVANGYFLSAVAYADNAGYAIDNNLKLIPITFGLIEKDAIVLTPAAPKNGSLMVFNEAGYVATIALTYTDAAGNVLKNDQIALGSSKQYDIPSSAKNIVLKVEGVSCIDPLGMEVKFASAADLKQCYKVWGTIFSTEWGSMNCF
;
A
#
# COMPACT_ATOMS: atom_id res chain seq x y z
N MET A 1 -40.03 -11.79 -11.68
CA MET A 1 -39.17 -10.60 -11.56
C MET A 1 -37.74 -11.13 -11.52
N TRP A 2 -36.93 -10.82 -12.53
CA TRP A 2 -35.58 -11.39 -12.65
C TRP A 2 -34.66 -10.58 -11.73
N ALA A 3 -33.86 -11.24 -10.90
CA ALA A 3 -32.90 -10.55 -10.06
C ALA A 3 -31.83 -9.91 -10.96
N SER A 4 -31.64 -8.59 -10.89
CA SER A 4 -30.45 -7.95 -11.46
C SER A 4 -29.27 -8.23 -10.53
N GLY A 5 -28.16 -8.77 -11.05
CA GLY A 5 -26.97 -9.10 -10.25
C GLY A 5 -26.02 -10.07 -10.96
N ALA A 6 -24.90 -10.39 -10.30
CA ALA A 6 -23.98 -11.44 -10.72
C ALA A 6 -24.47 -12.81 -10.23
N TYR A 7 -24.32 -13.83 -11.07
CA TYR A 7 -24.79 -15.19 -10.87
C TYR A 7 -23.58 -16.10 -10.65
N LEU A 8 -23.71 -17.09 -9.77
CA LEU A 8 -22.77 -18.21 -9.73
C LEU A 8 -22.96 -19.04 -11.02
N HIS A 9 -21.89 -19.28 -11.78
CA HIS A 9 -21.93 -20.00 -13.04
C HIS A 9 -20.70 -20.90 -13.28
N ALA A 10 -20.81 -21.81 -14.25
CA ALA A 10 -19.81 -22.85 -14.55
C ALA A 10 -19.09 -22.66 -15.90
N GLU A 11 -18.92 -21.40 -16.37
CA GLU A 11 -18.33 -21.08 -17.69
C GLU A 11 -16.81 -21.24 -17.77
N THR A 12 -16.12 -21.33 -16.64
CA THR A 12 -14.67 -21.43 -16.54
C THR A 12 -14.16 -22.87 -16.75
N ASP A 13 -12.95 -23.17 -16.28
CA ASP A 13 -12.16 -24.40 -16.45
C ASP A 13 -12.76 -25.70 -15.88
N ALA A 14 -14.09 -25.75 -15.70
CA ALA A 14 -14.91 -26.87 -15.20
C ALA A 14 -14.63 -27.30 -13.75
N LYS A 15 -13.52 -26.86 -13.15
CA LYS A 15 -13.13 -27.20 -11.79
C LYS A 15 -13.55 -26.14 -10.78
N PHE A 16 -13.54 -24.86 -11.15
CA PHE A 16 -13.92 -23.79 -10.22
C PHE A 16 -15.15 -23.05 -10.73
N PRO A 17 -16.20 -22.86 -9.90
CA PRO A 17 -17.34 -22.03 -10.27
C PRO A 17 -16.92 -20.55 -10.26
N ALA A 18 -17.49 -19.75 -11.15
CA ALA A 18 -17.24 -18.32 -11.28
C ALA A 18 -18.49 -17.51 -10.93
N VAL A 19 -18.32 -16.20 -10.70
CA VAL A 19 -19.43 -15.27 -10.47
C VAL A 19 -19.38 -14.19 -11.54
N GLY A 20 -20.49 -13.98 -12.24
CA GLY A 20 -20.52 -13.09 -13.40
C GLY A 20 -21.91 -12.87 -13.96
N ALA A 21 -22.01 -12.11 -15.05
CA ALA A 21 -23.29 -11.93 -15.74
C ALA A 21 -23.76 -13.27 -16.32
N ALA A 22 -25.06 -13.54 -16.23
CA ALA A 22 -25.68 -14.69 -16.87
C ALA A 22 -26.90 -14.23 -17.67
N GLY A 23 -27.00 -14.68 -18.92
CA GLY A 23 -28.14 -14.42 -19.77
C GLY A 23 -29.31 -15.37 -19.49
N PRO A 24 -30.54 -15.00 -19.90
CA PRO A 24 -31.67 -15.94 -19.95
C PRO A 24 -31.30 -17.27 -20.61
N GLY A 25 -31.52 -18.38 -19.91
CA GLY A 25 -31.29 -19.73 -20.43
C GLY A 25 -29.86 -20.27 -20.31
N TRP A 26 -28.92 -19.52 -19.70
CA TRP A 26 -27.56 -20.02 -19.46
C TRP A 26 -27.56 -21.16 -18.44
N LEU A 27 -27.49 -22.40 -18.93
CA LEU A 27 -27.46 -23.60 -18.09
C LEU A 27 -26.25 -23.63 -17.14
N SER A 28 -25.17 -22.95 -17.50
CA SER A 28 -23.98 -22.78 -16.68
C SER A 28 -24.28 -22.02 -15.38
N ALA A 29 -25.27 -21.13 -15.36
CA ALA A 29 -25.72 -20.37 -14.19
C ALA A 29 -26.95 -20.99 -13.49
N MET A 30 -27.42 -22.15 -13.97
CA MET A 30 -28.55 -22.85 -13.37
C MET A 30 -28.09 -23.98 -12.45
N TRP A 31 -28.65 -24.01 -11.26
CA TRP A 31 -28.31 -24.98 -10.22
C TRP A 31 -29.55 -25.74 -9.76
N VAL A 32 -29.39 -27.05 -9.58
CA VAL A 32 -30.41 -27.94 -9.00
C VAL A 32 -30.03 -28.19 -7.56
N MET A 33 -30.93 -27.87 -6.64
CA MET A 33 -30.81 -28.24 -5.24
C MET A 33 -31.47 -29.61 -5.05
N GLU A 34 -30.65 -30.63 -4.80
CA GLU A 34 -31.09 -31.99 -4.55
C GLU A 34 -31.17 -32.24 -3.03
N PRO A 35 -32.35 -32.44 -2.44
CA PRO A 35 -32.49 -32.72 -1.01
C PRO A 35 -31.81 -34.05 -0.63
N ILE A 36 -31.19 -34.08 0.55
CA ILE A 36 -30.62 -35.31 1.13
C ILE A 36 -31.64 -35.90 2.11
N ALA A 37 -32.15 -37.09 1.80
CA ALA A 37 -33.18 -37.77 2.57
C ALA A 37 -32.79 -37.89 4.06
N GLY A 38 -33.72 -37.54 4.95
CA GLY A 38 -33.51 -37.60 6.40
C GLY A 38 -32.72 -36.44 7.00
N THR A 39 -32.36 -35.41 6.23
CA THR A 39 -31.65 -34.21 6.71
C THR A 39 -32.28 -32.92 6.15
N ASN A 40 -31.86 -31.76 6.68
CA ASN A 40 -32.21 -30.45 6.13
C ASN A 40 -31.17 -29.93 5.12
N LEU A 41 -30.31 -30.81 4.60
CA LEU A 41 -29.21 -30.47 3.72
C LEU A 41 -29.57 -30.76 2.25
N VAL A 42 -28.89 -30.06 1.34
CA VAL A 42 -29.01 -30.24 -0.11
C VAL A 42 -27.64 -30.45 -0.74
N ARG A 43 -27.59 -31.12 -1.88
CA ARG A 43 -26.47 -31.06 -2.82
C ARG A 43 -26.79 -30.08 -3.92
N ILE A 44 -25.81 -29.31 -4.37
CA ILE A 44 -26.01 -28.26 -5.37
C ILE A 44 -25.32 -28.70 -6.66
N LYS A 45 -26.11 -29.04 -7.68
CA LYS A 45 -25.64 -29.56 -8.96
C LYS A 45 -25.78 -28.53 -10.07
N ASN A 46 -24.74 -28.34 -10.88
CA ASN A 46 -24.81 -27.49 -12.07
C ASN A 46 -25.60 -28.16 -13.19
N LYS A 47 -26.52 -27.44 -13.85
CA LYS A 47 -27.33 -28.00 -14.95
C LYS A 47 -26.55 -28.25 -16.24
N TRP A 48 -25.49 -27.49 -16.50
CA TRP A 48 -24.71 -27.67 -17.73
C TRP A 48 -23.66 -28.77 -17.60
N ARG A 49 -22.81 -28.69 -16.56
CA ARG A 49 -21.69 -29.62 -16.38
C ARG A 49 -22.06 -30.91 -15.67
N SER A 50 -23.24 -30.98 -15.04
CA SER A 50 -23.67 -32.10 -14.20
C SER A 50 -22.74 -32.42 -13.03
N LEU A 51 -21.90 -31.45 -12.62
CA LEU A 51 -21.00 -31.53 -11.47
C LEU A 51 -21.62 -30.85 -10.24
N TYR A 52 -21.15 -31.21 -9.05
CA TYR A 52 -21.63 -30.69 -7.78
C TYR A 52 -20.64 -29.72 -7.16
N LEU A 53 -21.16 -28.73 -6.44
CA LEU A 53 -20.35 -27.90 -5.55
C LEU A 53 -19.90 -28.70 -4.33
N HIS A 54 -18.58 -28.70 -4.08
CA HIS A 54 -17.99 -29.33 -2.91
C HIS A 54 -16.75 -28.58 -2.42
N THR A 55 -16.31 -28.88 -1.20
CA THR A 55 -15.08 -28.31 -0.60
C THR A 55 -14.04 -29.36 -0.20
N GLU A 56 -14.05 -30.53 -0.84
CA GLU A 56 -13.16 -31.66 -0.51
C GLU A 56 -11.67 -31.29 -0.46
N THR A 57 -11.20 -30.43 -1.35
CA THR A 57 -9.80 -29.96 -1.44
C THR A 57 -9.53 -28.73 -0.58
N GLY A 58 -10.50 -28.27 0.22
CA GLY A 58 -10.41 -27.05 1.02
C GLY A 58 -10.79 -25.76 0.30
N ALA A 59 -11.04 -25.81 -1.01
CA ALA A 59 -11.58 -24.71 -1.83
C ALA A 59 -12.97 -25.08 -2.37
N LEU A 60 -13.81 -24.08 -2.68
CA LEU A 60 -15.10 -24.33 -3.33
C LEU A 60 -14.85 -24.71 -4.80
N GLU A 61 -15.12 -25.97 -5.13
CA GLU A 61 -14.88 -26.56 -6.44
C GLU A 61 -16.15 -27.20 -7.01
N MET A 62 -16.12 -27.48 -8.31
CA MET A 62 -17.07 -28.32 -9.01
C MET A 62 -16.43 -29.65 -9.35
N GLY A 63 -17.08 -30.75 -8.96
CA GLY A 63 -16.57 -32.08 -9.23
C GLY A 63 -17.63 -33.18 -9.12
N ALA A 64 -17.21 -34.40 -9.42
CA ALA A 64 -18.03 -35.58 -9.15
C ALA A 64 -18.09 -35.82 -7.64
N VAL A 65 -19.28 -36.11 -7.11
CA VAL A 65 -19.52 -36.31 -5.69
C VAL A 65 -20.24 -37.63 -5.48
N GLN A 66 -19.78 -38.44 -4.53
CA GLN A 66 -20.42 -39.70 -4.15
C GLN A 66 -21.47 -39.52 -3.04
N PRO A 67 -22.47 -40.42 -2.94
CA PRO A 67 -23.39 -40.43 -1.80
C PRO A 67 -22.62 -40.48 -0.47
N GLY A 68 -22.93 -39.58 0.45
CA GLY A 68 -22.30 -39.52 1.78
C GLY A 68 -21.12 -38.56 1.93
N TRP A 69 -20.60 -37.97 0.84
CA TRP A 69 -19.58 -36.92 0.94
C TRP A 69 -20.10 -35.70 1.68
N LEU A 70 -19.55 -35.43 2.86
CA LEU A 70 -19.98 -34.32 3.72
C LEU A 70 -19.61 -32.96 3.13
N SER A 71 -18.49 -32.90 2.40
CA SER A 71 -17.97 -31.70 1.73
C SER A 71 -18.88 -31.15 0.62
N ALA A 72 -19.96 -31.86 0.26
CA ALA A 72 -20.92 -31.47 -0.76
C ALA A 72 -22.37 -31.30 -0.22
N GLN A 73 -22.56 -31.29 1.10
CA GLN A 73 -23.86 -31.14 1.75
C GLN A 73 -24.00 -29.72 2.31
N TRP A 74 -25.03 -29.02 1.88
CA TRP A 74 -25.20 -27.58 2.12
C TRP A 74 -26.50 -27.30 2.85
N GLN A 75 -26.47 -26.37 3.79
CA GLN A 75 -27.67 -25.80 4.38
C GLN A 75 -27.90 -24.40 3.80
N ILE A 76 -29.10 -24.12 3.30
CA ILE A 76 -29.42 -22.86 2.62
C ILE A 76 -30.36 -22.02 3.47
N TYR A 77 -30.01 -20.75 3.70
CA TYR A 77 -30.82 -19.77 4.40
C TYR A 77 -31.26 -18.68 3.42
N ARG A 78 -32.55 -18.27 3.46
CA ARG A 78 -33.02 -17.09 2.73
C ARG A 78 -32.76 -15.85 3.57
N SER A 79 -32.12 -14.84 2.99
CA SER A 79 -32.06 -13.50 3.60
C SER A 79 -33.43 -12.85 3.53
N SER A 80 -34.03 -12.49 4.67
CA SER A 80 -35.29 -11.76 4.75
C SER A 80 -35.08 -10.26 4.47
N SER A 81 -35.94 -9.73 3.61
CA SER A 81 -35.95 -8.39 2.99
C SER A 81 -35.75 -7.19 3.92
N ILE A 82 -34.82 -6.31 3.59
CA ILE A 82 -34.78 -4.91 4.09
C ILE A 82 -35.77 -4.08 3.24
N SER A 83 -36.70 -3.41 3.92
CA SER A 83 -37.67 -2.47 3.35
C SER A 83 -36.96 -1.22 2.82
N THR A 84 -37.09 -0.94 1.53
CA THR A 84 -36.57 0.26 0.86
C THR A 84 -37.63 1.37 0.83
N THR A 85 -37.41 2.43 1.60
CA THR A 85 -38.03 3.75 1.33
C THR A 85 -36.95 4.82 1.29
N SER A 86 -36.29 4.97 0.15
CA SER A 86 -35.75 6.25 -0.33
C SER A 86 -35.35 6.12 -1.80
N SER A 87 -35.93 6.98 -2.63
CA SER A 87 -35.61 7.20 -4.06
C SER A 87 -34.12 7.52 -4.28
N PRO A 88 -33.55 7.25 -5.46
CA PRO A 88 -32.12 7.12 -5.64
C PRO A 88 -31.46 8.49 -5.78
N ASN A 89 -30.51 8.79 -4.90
CA ASN A 89 -29.41 9.66 -5.24
C ASN A 89 -28.19 8.77 -5.50
N THR A 90 -27.72 8.83 -6.74
CA THR A 90 -26.60 8.08 -7.29
C THR A 90 -25.32 8.37 -6.51
N THR A 91 -24.85 7.38 -5.75
CA THR A 91 -23.43 7.08 -5.41
C THR A 91 -23.43 5.92 -4.41
N ALA A 92 -23.81 4.72 -4.86
CA ALA A 92 -23.71 3.52 -4.04
C ALA A 92 -22.26 2.99 -4.07
N PRO A 93 -21.66 2.65 -2.92
CA PRO A 93 -20.34 2.05 -2.84
C PRO A 93 -20.38 0.58 -3.31
N GLU A 94 -19.46 0.22 -4.22
CA GLU A 94 -19.30 -1.14 -4.74
C GLU A 94 -18.85 -2.14 -3.66
N ILE A 95 -19.49 -3.31 -3.66
CA ILE A 95 -19.11 -4.50 -2.88
C ILE A 95 -18.35 -5.43 -3.82
N LEU A 96 -17.10 -5.74 -3.50
CA LEU A 96 -16.24 -6.67 -4.24
C LEU A 96 -16.29 -8.05 -3.54
N GLY A 97 -16.35 -9.15 -4.30
CA GLY A 97 -16.75 -10.47 -3.78
C GLY A 97 -15.63 -11.35 -3.21
N ALA A 98 -15.93 -12.04 -2.09
CA ALA A 98 -15.17 -13.17 -1.51
C ALA A 98 -15.75 -14.48 -2.07
N MET A 99 -15.06 -15.62 -2.19
CA MET A 99 -14.54 -16.44 -1.09
C MET A 99 -13.64 -17.60 -1.61
N GLY A 100 -12.61 -17.97 -0.82
CA GLY A 100 -12.35 -19.39 -0.46
C GLY A 100 -11.11 -20.13 -1.01
N SER A 101 -9.91 -19.86 -0.48
CA SER A 101 -9.02 -20.86 0.20
C SER A 101 -7.76 -20.16 0.74
N GLY A 102 -7.09 -20.78 1.73
CA GLY A 102 -6.14 -20.12 2.65
C GLY A 102 -4.99 -19.34 1.99
N THR A 103 -4.85 -18.08 2.40
CA THR A 103 -3.95 -17.02 1.87
C THR A 103 -4.24 -16.73 0.40
N PHE A 104 -4.92 -15.66 0.00
CA PHE A 104 -4.76 -14.27 0.39
C PHE A 104 -6.11 -13.55 0.32
N PRO A 105 -6.37 -12.52 1.15
CA PRO A 105 -7.33 -11.51 0.75
C PRO A 105 -6.87 -10.86 -0.56
N ASP A 106 -7.79 -10.25 -1.30
CA ASP A 106 -7.43 -9.38 -2.43
C ASP A 106 -6.14 -8.61 -2.13
N GLN A 107 -5.09 -8.88 -2.91
CA GLN A 107 -3.81 -8.22 -2.69
C GLN A 107 -3.80 -6.97 -3.56
N ILE A 108 -3.56 -5.83 -2.91
CA ILE A 108 -3.42 -4.54 -3.59
C ILE A 108 -1.97 -4.08 -3.53
N SER A 109 -1.55 -3.45 -4.62
CA SER A 109 -0.34 -2.65 -4.69
C SER A 109 -0.71 -1.31 -5.29
N ALA A 110 -0.54 -0.24 -4.51
CA ALA A 110 -0.87 1.11 -4.94
C ALA A 110 0.39 1.98 -4.86
N PRO A 111 1.16 2.13 -5.95
CA PRO A 111 2.29 3.05 -5.96
C PRO A 111 1.86 4.52 -5.88
N LEU A 112 0.66 4.86 -6.38
CA LEU A 112 0.09 6.20 -6.36
C LEU A 112 -1.42 6.12 -6.12
N LYS A 113 -2.02 7.23 -5.70
CA LYS A 113 -3.49 7.32 -5.51
C LYS A 113 -4.27 6.81 -6.72
N GLN A 114 -3.87 7.21 -7.92
CA GLN A 114 -4.59 6.86 -9.16
C GLN A 114 -4.30 5.44 -9.64
N ILE A 115 -3.12 4.89 -9.33
CA ILE A 115 -2.63 3.64 -9.91
C ILE A 115 -2.73 2.55 -8.87
N ILE A 116 -3.57 1.55 -9.13
CA ILE A 116 -3.74 0.40 -8.25
C ILE A 116 -3.65 -0.86 -9.08
N TRP A 117 -2.77 -1.77 -8.69
CA TRP A 117 -2.73 -3.13 -9.21
C TRP A 117 -3.33 -4.04 -8.16
N ARG A 118 -4.15 -4.97 -8.61
CA ARG A 118 -4.83 -5.92 -7.72
C ARG A 118 -4.73 -7.32 -8.28
N ILE A 119 -4.45 -8.26 -7.39
CA ILE A 119 -4.68 -9.68 -7.62
C ILE A 119 -5.95 -10.07 -6.87
N ASN A 120 -6.91 -10.64 -7.59
CA ASN A 120 -8.10 -11.19 -6.96
C ASN A 120 -7.82 -12.58 -6.35
N ILE A 121 -8.77 -13.11 -5.58
CA ILE A 121 -8.64 -14.42 -4.93
C ILE A 121 -8.35 -15.60 -5.89
N ALA A 122 -8.65 -15.45 -7.19
CA ALA A 122 -8.38 -16.46 -8.22
C ALA A 122 -7.04 -16.23 -8.95
N GLY A 123 -6.25 -15.25 -8.51
CA GLY A 123 -4.95 -14.90 -9.06
C GLY A 123 -4.97 -13.92 -10.23
N TYR A 124 -6.15 -13.50 -10.71
CA TYR A 124 -6.22 -12.62 -11.87
C TYR A 124 -5.73 -11.22 -11.52
N LEU A 125 -4.81 -10.73 -12.35
CA LEU A 125 -4.23 -9.41 -12.25
C LEU A 125 -5.09 -8.40 -13.01
N SER A 126 -5.46 -7.33 -12.32
CA SER A 126 -6.15 -6.17 -12.86
C SER A 126 -5.46 -4.89 -12.43
N LYS A 127 -5.67 -3.82 -13.20
CA LYS A 127 -5.10 -2.49 -12.91
C LYS A 127 -6.16 -1.41 -13.05
N SER A 128 -6.18 -0.48 -12.12
CA SER A 128 -6.95 0.75 -12.16
C SER A 128 -6.02 1.95 -12.36
N MET A 129 -6.49 2.94 -13.11
CA MET A 129 -5.80 4.21 -13.39
C MET A 129 -6.57 5.43 -12.86
N ASP A 130 -7.68 5.21 -12.15
CA ASP A 130 -8.61 6.24 -11.70
C ASP A 130 -9.04 6.04 -10.25
N ALA A 131 -8.11 5.55 -9.42
CA ALA A 131 -8.31 5.32 -7.98
C ALA A 131 -9.38 4.25 -7.67
N GLY A 132 -9.41 3.17 -8.48
CA GLY A 132 -10.27 2.02 -8.26
C GLY A 132 -11.70 2.19 -8.78
N LYS A 133 -11.99 3.25 -9.57
CA LYS A 133 -13.33 3.46 -10.15
C LYS A 133 -13.56 2.55 -11.36
N THR A 134 -12.53 2.31 -12.15
CA THR A 134 -12.54 1.34 -13.25
C THR A 134 -11.33 0.42 -13.17
N TRP A 135 -11.51 -0.81 -13.67
CA TRP A 135 -10.51 -1.87 -13.63
C TRP A 135 -10.32 -2.46 -15.02
N ASN A 136 -9.06 -2.59 -15.42
CA ASN A 136 -8.66 -3.27 -16.64
C ASN A 136 -7.98 -4.60 -16.30
N ASP A 137 -8.55 -5.70 -16.74
CA ASP A 137 -7.96 -7.02 -16.59
C ASP A 137 -6.74 -7.17 -17.51
N LEU A 138 -5.64 -7.69 -16.98
CA LEU A 138 -4.40 -7.87 -17.73
C LEU A 138 -4.24 -9.28 -18.30
N ASN A 139 -5.27 -10.14 -18.16
CA ASN A 139 -5.26 -11.55 -18.56
C ASN A 139 -4.00 -12.32 -18.08
N LYS A 140 -3.47 -11.92 -16.92
CA LYS A 140 -2.30 -12.51 -16.28
C LYS A 140 -2.71 -13.05 -14.93
N LYS A 141 -2.16 -14.20 -14.56
CA LYS A 141 -2.28 -14.76 -13.22
C LYS A 141 -0.97 -14.63 -12.45
N LEU A 142 -1.06 -14.16 -11.21
CA LEU A 142 0.05 -14.06 -10.27
C LEU A 142 -0.42 -14.45 -8.86
N ALA A 143 0.50 -14.93 -8.04
CA ALA A 143 0.31 -15.14 -6.61
C ALA A 143 0.60 -13.86 -5.81
N TYR A 144 1.47 -12.98 -6.30
CA TYR A 144 1.81 -11.71 -5.65
C TYR A 144 2.19 -10.65 -6.70
N VAL A 145 1.83 -9.37 -6.46
CA VAL A 145 2.25 -8.23 -7.28
C VAL A 145 2.77 -7.09 -6.40
N SER A 146 3.87 -6.47 -6.82
CA SER A 146 4.38 -5.21 -6.29
C SER A 146 4.59 -4.23 -7.45
N ALA A 147 3.61 -3.35 -7.64
CA ALA A 147 3.62 -2.34 -8.68
C ALA A 147 4.40 -1.09 -8.24
N ILE A 148 5.26 -0.60 -9.13
CA ILE A 148 6.07 0.61 -8.94
C ILE A 148 5.38 1.83 -9.57
N ASN A 149 4.72 1.63 -10.71
CA ASN A 149 3.94 2.65 -11.42
C ASN A 149 2.95 1.97 -12.38
N ASN A 150 2.51 2.65 -13.44
CA ASN A 150 1.56 2.10 -14.41
C ASN A 150 2.20 1.12 -15.42
N THR A 151 3.51 1.17 -15.62
CA THR A 151 4.26 0.29 -16.57
C THR A 151 5.09 -0.77 -15.86
N THR A 152 5.62 -0.46 -14.69
CA THR A 152 6.61 -1.27 -13.99
C THR A 152 5.99 -2.00 -12.81
N ALA A 153 6.13 -3.33 -12.79
CA ALA A 153 5.67 -4.15 -11.68
C ALA A 153 6.51 -5.43 -11.55
N TRP A 154 6.78 -5.79 -10.30
CA TRP A 154 7.30 -7.10 -9.92
C TRP A 154 6.14 -8.04 -9.61
N GLY A 155 6.31 -9.31 -9.96
CA GLY A 155 5.31 -10.35 -9.78
C GLY A 155 5.92 -11.65 -9.31
N ILE A 156 5.10 -12.48 -8.66
CA ILE A 156 5.42 -13.86 -8.33
C ILE A 156 4.31 -14.72 -8.90
N ASN A 157 4.64 -15.76 -9.65
CA ASN A 157 3.64 -16.71 -10.14
C ASN A 157 3.38 -17.84 -9.12
N PHE A 158 2.43 -18.74 -9.40
CA PHE A 158 2.05 -19.81 -8.47
C PHE A 158 3.12 -20.88 -8.22
N GLU A 159 4.21 -20.89 -8.99
CA GLU A 159 5.38 -21.75 -8.76
C GLU A 159 6.46 -21.03 -7.93
N GLY A 160 6.21 -19.79 -7.47
CA GLY A 160 7.17 -18.96 -6.76
C GLY A 160 8.20 -18.28 -7.65
N LYS A 161 8.12 -18.44 -8.98
CA LYS A 161 9.04 -17.76 -9.90
C LYS A 161 8.76 -16.26 -9.91
N ILE A 162 9.84 -15.50 -9.90
CA ILE A 162 9.82 -14.04 -9.87
C ILE A 162 9.78 -13.52 -11.31
N GLU A 163 8.91 -12.55 -11.57
CA GLU A 163 8.70 -11.96 -12.89
C GLU A 163 8.73 -10.43 -12.79
N LEU A 164 9.26 -9.75 -13.82
CA LEU A 164 9.29 -8.30 -13.92
C LEU A 164 8.63 -7.85 -15.24
N SER A 165 7.68 -6.93 -15.13
CA SER A 165 7.06 -6.22 -16.25
C SER A 165 7.58 -4.79 -16.31
N LEU A 166 7.84 -4.28 -17.52
CA LEU A 166 8.22 -2.89 -17.80
C LEU A 166 7.25 -2.18 -18.76
N ASP A 167 6.19 -2.87 -19.21
CA ASP A 167 5.26 -2.40 -20.26
C ASP A 167 3.78 -2.42 -19.82
N GLY A 168 3.54 -2.38 -18.51
CA GLY A 168 2.20 -2.28 -17.94
C GLY A 168 1.48 -3.62 -17.79
N GLY A 169 2.26 -4.71 -17.76
CA GLY A 169 1.80 -6.07 -17.54
C GLY A 169 1.49 -6.83 -18.83
N ILE A 170 1.91 -6.29 -19.99
CA ILE A 170 1.74 -6.93 -21.30
C ILE A 170 2.73 -8.08 -21.42
N THR A 171 4.00 -7.85 -21.05
CA THR A 171 5.03 -8.88 -21.01
C THR A 171 5.70 -8.96 -19.65
N TRP A 172 6.16 -10.16 -19.30
CA TRP A 172 6.78 -10.47 -18.02
C TRP A 172 8.05 -11.27 -18.25
N ARG A 173 9.20 -10.74 -17.82
CA ARG A 173 10.48 -11.44 -17.84
C ARG A 173 10.67 -12.19 -16.53
N THR A 174 10.83 -13.51 -16.61
CA THR A 174 11.23 -14.31 -15.44
C THR A 174 12.66 -13.99 -15.02
N THR A 175 12.90 -13.95 -13.72
CA THR A 175 14.23 -13.74 -13.11
C THR A 175 14.70 -15.00 -12.36
N SER A 176 15.94 -15.00 -11.86
CA SER A 176 16.46 -16.14 -11.10
C SER A 176 15.89 -16.18 -9.68
N GLY A 177 15.81 -17.37 -9.07
CA GLY A 177 15.34 -17.54 -7.69
C GLY A 177 13.84 -17.78 -7.55
N LEU A 178 13.43 -18.12 -6.31
CA LEU A 178 12.06 -18.41 -5.93
C LEU A 178 11.70 -17.63 -4.68
N LEU A 179 10.58 -16.92 -4.70
CA LEU A 179 10.06 -16.14 -3.59
C LEU A 179 8.58 -16.44 -3.40
N LYS A 180 8.06 -16.18 -2.19
CA LYS A 180 6.63 -16.20 -1.88
C LYS A 180 6.03 -14.81 -1.75
N GLN A 181 6.86 -13.80 -1.48
CA GLN A 181 6.46 -12.41 -1.39
C GLN A 181 7.60 -11.49 -1.86
N ILE A 182 7.24 -10.42 -2.56
CA ILE A 182 8.16 -9.42 -3.12
C ILE A 182 7.68 -8.01 -2.79
N SER A 183 8.63 -7.13 -2.49
CA SER A 183 8.45 -5.69 -2.35
C SER A 183 9.43 -5.00 -3.29
N GLY A 184 8.91 -4.55 -4.42
CA GLY A 184 9.66 -3.75 -5.37
C GLY A 184 9.83 -2.31 -4.89
N VAL A 185 10.99 -1.73 -5.19
CA VAL A 185 11.31 -0.31 -4.94
C VAL A 185 11.27 0.45 -6.27
N ASP A 186 11.95 -0.08 -7.28
CA ASP A 186 11.99 0.44 -8.65
C ASP A 186 12.17 -0.72 -9.65
N ASP A 187 12.57 -0.43 -10.90
CA ASP A 187 12.80 -1.42 -11.95
C ASP A 187 14.05 -2.30 -11.74
N LYS A 188 14.92 -1.93 -10.81
CA LYS A 188 16.18 -2.61 -10.49
C LYS A 188 16.22 -3.21 -9.09
N ILE A 189 15.61 -2.53 -8.13
CA ILE A 189 15.71 -2.84 -6.71
C ILE A 189 14.41 -3.49 -6.26
N ALA A 190 14.55 -4.68 -5.67
CA ALA A 190 13.47 -5.37 -4.98
C ALA A 190 14.01 -6.20 -3.83
N TRP A 191 13.19 -6.35 -2.80
CA TRP A 191 13.42 -7.28 -1.71
C TRP A 191 12.33 -8.35 -1.72
N GLY A 192 12.61 -9.51 -1.16
CA GLY A 192 11.60 -10.53 -1.00
C GLY A 192 11.98 -11.60 -0.02
N VAL A 193 11.02 -12.46 0.25
CA VAL A 193 11.19 -13.62 1.13
C VAL A 193 10.74 -14.89 0.42
N ASN A 194 11.40 -16.01 0.70
CA ASN A 194 11.03 -17.32 0.18
C ASN A 194 10.22 -18.15 1.20
N ASP A 195 9.82 -19.37 0.84
CA ASP A 195 9.06 -20.27 1.71
C ASP A 195 9.82 -20.68 2.97
N LYS A 196 11.15 -20.65 2.95
CA LYS A 196 12.02 -20.89 4.10
C LYS A 196 12.19 -19.66 4.99
N MET A 197 11.44 -18.58 4.73
CA MET A 197 11.54 -17.28 5.40
C MET A 197 12.89 -16.59 5.19
N GLU A 198 13.71 -17.02 4.25
CA GLU A 198 14.98 -16.38 3.95
C GLU A 198 14.75 -15.08 3.18
N ILE A 199 15.49 -14.03 3.53
CA ILE A 199 15.37 -12.70 2.93
C ILE A 199 16.36 -12.57 1.78
N TYR A 200 15.92 -12.03 0.65
CA TYR A 200 16.75 -11.75 -0.51
C TYR A 200 16.53 -10.33 -1.01
N ARG A 201 17.54 -9.79 -1.68
CA ARG A 201 17.48 -8.50 -2.36
C ARG A 201 18.21 -8.55 -3.70
N THR A 202 17.65 -7.89 -4.71
CA THR A 202 18.30 -7.57 -5.97
C THR A 202 18.55 -6.05 -6.08
N LEU A 203 19.60 -5.68 -6.80
CA LEU A 203 19.94 -4.30 -7.16
C LEU A 203 20.09 -4.12 -8.69
N ASP A 204 19.80 -5.18 -9.45
CA ASP A 204 20.08 -5.31 -10.87
C ASP A 204 18.91 -5.98 -11.60
N ALA A 205 17.68 -5.58 -11.28
CA ALA A 205 16.47 -6.05 -11.97
C ALA A 205 16.31 -7.59 -11.93
N GLY A 206 16.76 -8.22 -10.85
CA GLY A 206 16.66 -9.66 -10.63
C GLY A 206 17.63 -10.48 -11.47
N PHE A 207 18.64 -9.86 -12.12
CA PHE A 207 19.73 -10.63 -12.71
C PHE A 207 20.48 -11.41 -11.63
N THR A 208 20.70 -10.79 -10.46
CA THR A 208 21.23 -11.45 -9.28
C THR A 208 20.39 -11.17 -8.03
N TRP A 209 20.36 -12.14 -7.13
CA TRP A 209 19.73 -12.05 -5.82
C TRP A 209 20.74 -12.36 -4.72
N SER A 210 20.96 -11.40 -3.83
CA SER A 210 21.81 -11.56 -2.66
C SER A 210 20.99 -11.93 -1.45
N LYS A 211 21.40 -12.97 -0.72
CA LYS A 211 20.79 -13.33 0.56
C LYS A 211 21.11 -12.25 1.60
N VAL A 212 20.10 -11.83 2.34
CA VAL A 212 20.21 -10.87 3.44
C VAL A 212 20.13 -11.63 4.77
N SER A 213 20.86 -11.17 5.79
CA SER A 213 20.85 -11.80 7.11
C SER A 213 19.46 -11.74 7.75
N GLY A 214 19.11 -12.74 8.57
CA GLY A 214 17.83 -12.84 9.25
C GLY A 214 16.78 -13.68 8.50
N VAL A 215 15.58 -13.74 9.08
CA VAL A 215 14.42 -14.46 8.52
C VAL A 215 13.15 -13.63 8.70
N ALA A 216 12.27 -13.65 7.69
CA ALA A 216 11.02 -12.91 7.70
C ALA A 216 9.91 -13.66 6.95
N GLN A 217 8.68 -13.53 7.46
CA GLN A 217 7.46 -13.99 6.80
C GLN A 217 6.99 -13.01 5.72
N SER A 218 7.27 -11.72 5.90
CA SER A 218 7.03 -10.68 4.89
C SER A 218 8.02 -9.53 5.02
N ILE A 219 8.24 -8.83 3.91
CA ILE A 219 9.11 -7.65 3.82
C ILE A 219 8.36 -6.49 3.15
N SER A 220 8.55 -5.27 3.68
CA SER A 220 8.17 -4.01 3.05
C SER A 220 9.44 -3.19 2.83
N ALA A 221 9.90 -3.14 1.59
CA ALA A 221 11.07 -2.38 1.18
C ALA A 221 10.69 -0.91 0.93
N VAL A 222 11.57 -0.01 1.38
CA VAL A 222 11.47 1.42 1.11
C VAL A 222 12.47 1.81 0.03
N ASN A 223 13.70 1.32 0.14
CA ASN A 223 14.75 1.54 -0.85
C ASN A 223 15.80 0.41 -0.80
N GLY A 224 16.95 0.61 -1.47
CA GLY A 224 18.04 -0.37 -1.49
C GLY A 224 18.60 -0.71 -0.11
N THR A 225 18.54 0.17 0.89
CA THR A 225 19.12 -0.04 2.23
C THR A 225 18.10 -0.13 3.35
N THR A 226 16.88 0.37 3.14
CA THR A 226 15.84 0.48 4.16
C THR A 226 14.67 -0.46 3.88
N ALA A 227 14.33 -1.28 4.88
CA ALA A 227 13.19 -2.19 4.82
C ALA A 227 12.65 -2.50 6.23
N TRP A 228 11.37 -2.87 6.28
CA TRP A 228 10.70 -3.43 7.45
C TRP A 228 10.38 -4.90 7.20
N ALA A 229 10.54 -5.73 8.22
CA ALA A 229 10.34 -7.16 8.18
C ALA A 229 9.36 -7.60 9.28
N LEU A 230 8.50 -8.56 8.97
CA LEU A 230 7.65 -9.22 9.94
C LEU A 230 7.99 -10.69 10.05
N ASN A 231 7.94 -11.22 11.27
CA ASN A 231 8.01 -12.66 11.52
C ASN A 231 7.19 -13.03 12.76
N SER A 232 6.13 -13.80 12.57
CA SER A 232 5.25 -14.28 13.64
C SER A 232 4.70 -13.14 14.49
N GLY A 233 4.27 -12.06 13.82
CA GLY A 233 3.75 -10.83 14.42
C GLY A 233 4.81 -9.83 14.87
N ASN A 234 6.04 -10.27 15.16
CA ASN A 234 7.11 -9.36 15.58
C ASN A 234 7.62 -8.54 14.38
N MET A 235 8.10 -7.33 14.67
CA MET A 235 8.58 -6.38 13.68
C MET A 235 10.07 -6.09 13.84
N TRP A 236 10.75 -5.96 12.70
CA TRP A 236 12.12 -5.49 12.63
C TRP A 236 12.27 -4.50 11.49
N ARG A 237 13.29 -3.65 11.58
CA ARG A 237 13.64 -2.70 10.53
C ARG A 237 15.14 -2.60 10.33
N THR A 238 15.54 -2.26 9.12
CA THR A 238 16.93 -1.99 8.74
C THR A 238 16.99 -0.70 7.94
N ASN A 239 18.12 0.00 8.01
CA ASN A 239 18.51 1.12 7.15
C ASN A 239 19.93 0.93 6.58
N ASN A 240 20.50 -0.26 6.74
CA ASN A 240 21.85 -0.61 6.32
C ASN A 240 21.88 -1.93 5.53
N ALA A 241 20.92 -2.09 4.62
CA ALA A 241 20.88 -3.21 3.69
C ALA A 241 20.66 -4.58 4.36
N GLY A 242 20.10 -4.61 5.58
CA GLY A 242 19.93 -5.83 6.35
C GLY A 242 21.24 -6.40 6.90
N SER A 243 22.28 -5.56 7.01
CA SER A 243 23.50 -5.90 7.77
C SER A 243 23.18 -6.03 9.25
N THR A 244 22.28 -5.18 9.76
CA THR A 244 21.68 -5.30 11.09
C THR A 244 20.20 -5.01 11.05
N TRP A 245 19.47 -5.59 12.00
CA TRP A 245 18.02 -5.41 12.17
C TRP A 245 17.72 -4.90 13.58
N SER A 246 16.97 -3.81 13.68
CA SER A 246 16.48 -3.25 14.93
C SER A 246 15.05 -3.74 15.18
N GLN A 247 14.82 -4.38 16.32
CA GLN A 247 13.47 -4.81 16.71
C GLN A 247 12.60 -3.57 16.97
N VAL A 248 11.35 -3.63 16.50
CA VAL A 248 10.32 -2.63 16.74
C VAL A 248 9.34 -3.19 17.78
N PRO A 249 9.06 -2.47 18.88
CA PRO A 249 8.12 -2.94 19.90
C PRO A 249 6.70 -3.13 19.35
N GLY A 250 6.01 -4.15 19.88
CA GLY A 250 4.62 -4.47 19.52
C GLY A 250 4.52 -5.64 18.53
N LYS A 251 3.28 -5.91 18.08
CA LYS A 251 2.97 -6.95 17.10
C LYS A 251 2.06 -6.42 15.99
N MET A 252 2.29 -6.88 14.77
CA MET A 252 1.50 -6.56 13.58
C MET A 252 1.35 -7.79 12.68
N LYS A 253 0.16 -7.97 12.09
CA LYS A 253 -0.11 -8.96 11.04
C LYS A 253 0.45 -8.54 9.68
N SER A 254 0.45 -7.24 9.39
CA SER A 254 0.98 -6.69 8.14
C SER A 254 1.61 -5.31 8.37
N ILE A 255 2.53 -4.95 7.47
CA ILE A 255 3.20 -3.65 7.47
C ILE A 255 3.36 -3.15 6.05
N SER A 256 3.12 -1.85 5.85
CA SER A 256 3.49 -1.09 4.66
C SER A 256 4.29 0.12 5.12
N ALA A 257 5.60 0.07 4.88
CA ALA A 257 6.55 1.11 5.25
C ALA A 257 6.73 2.13 4.14
N LYS A 258 6.79 3.42 4.50
CA LYS A 258 7.11 4.53 3.60
C LYS A 258 8.49 5.10 3.84
N SER A 259 8.97 5.02 5.08
CA SER A 259 10.33 5.44 5.45
C SER A 259 10.89 4.52 6.53
N PHE A 260 12.06 4.86 7.07
CA PHE A 260 12.60 4.16 8.23
C PHE A 260 11.72 4.32 9.48
N ASP A 261 10.98 5.44 9.59
CA ASP A 261 10.21 5.79 10.78
C ASP A 261 8.69 5.79 10.55
N LEU A 262 8.25 5.80 9.29
CA LEU A 262 6.86 5.93 8.89
C LEU A 262 6.32 4.63 8.28
N GLY A 263 5.16 4.20 8.76
CA GLY A 263 4.43 3.09 8.17
C GLY A 263 3.03 2.93 8.71
N ILE A 264 2.25 2.10 8.02
CA ILE A 264 0.95 1.62 8.46
C ILE A 264 0.97 0.11 8.62
N GLY A 265 0.18 -0.41 9.53
CA GLY A 265 0.07 -1.84 9.76
C GLY A 265 -1.32 -2.24 10.22
N ILE A 266 -1.57 -3.54 10.14
CA ILE A 266 -2.77 -4.17 10.69
C ILE A 266 -2.35 -4.94 11.94
N ASP A 267 -2.98 -4.65 13.08
CA ASP A 267 -2.69 -5.35 14.34
C ASP A 267 -3.33 -6.75 14.40
N ASP A 268 -3.07 -7.50 15.47
CA ASP A 268 -3.59 -8.87 15.64
C ASP A 268 -5.13 -8.93 15.68
N GLN A 269 -5.78 -7.83 16.06
CA GLN A 269 -7.24 -7.67 16.08
C GLN A 269 -7.80 -7.17 14.73
N GLY A 270 -6.95 -6.93 13.73
CA GLY A 270 -7.36 -6.47 12.41
C GLY A 270 -7.61 -4.96 12.34
N ASN A 271 -7.18 -4.15 13.31
CA ASN A 271 -7.32 -2.70 13.24
C ASN A 271 -6.15 -2.07 12.49
N LEU A 272 -6.41 -0.96 11.80
CA LEU A 272 -5.37 -0.17 11.15
C LEU A 272 -4.68 0.73 12.16
N LYS A 273 -3.36 0.64 12.20
CA LYS A 273 -2.48 1.47 12.99
C LYS A 273 -1.47 2.17 12.10
N SER A 274 -1.01 3.35 12.51
CA SER A 274 0.09 4.06 11.87
C SER A 274 1.15 4.43 12.88
N THR A 275 2.39 4.53 12.42
CA THR A 275 3.49 5.07 13.20
C THR A 275 4.23 6.09 12.37
N VAL A 276 4.71 7.13 13.05
CA VAL A 276 5.55 8.21 12.50
C VAL A 276 6.89 8.30 13.23
N ASN A 277 7.15 7.36 14.14
CA ASN A 277 8.28 7.39 15.05
C ASN A 277 8.88 6.00 15.26
N ALA A 278 9.05 5.25 14.16
CA ALA A 278 9.71 3.95 14.15
C ALA A 278 8.97 2.83 14.88
N GLY A 279 7.66 2.95 15.05
CA GLY A 279 6.89 2.02 15.87
C GLY A 279 7.21 2.12 17.37
N LYS A 280 7.82 3.22 17.83
CA LYS A 280 7.89 3.55 19.27
C LYS A 280 6.48 3.74 19.83
N SER A 281 5.59 4.29 19.03
CA SER A 281 4.15 4.33 19.30
C SER A 281 3.35 4.10 18.02
N TRP A 282 2.14 3.57 18.20
CA TRP A 282 1.19 3.28 17.14
C TRP A 282 -0.13 4.00 17.41
N VAL A 283 -0.56 4.83 16.46
CA VAL A 283 -1.82 5.58 16.51
C VAL A 283 -2.89 4.82 15.74
N SER A 284 -4.11 4.76 16.29
CA SER A 284 -5.25 4.13 15.61
C SER A 284 -5.68 4.95 14.40
N VAL A 285 -5.78 4.30 13.24
CA VAL A 285 -6.27 4.90 11.99
C VAL A 285 -7.74 4.56 11.80
N ALA A 286 -8.08 3.27 11.91
CA ALA A 286 -9.46 2.79 11.83
C ALA A 286 -9.59 1.43 12.52
N ASN A 287 -10.77 1.15 13.07
CA ASN A 287 -11.13 -0.16 13.62
C ASN A 287 -12.13 -0.83 12.67
N GLY A 288 -12.08 -2.17 12.53
CA GLY A 288 -13.06 -2.86 11.69
C GLY A 288 -12.60 -4.10 10.93
N TYR A 289 -11.57 -4.81 11.38
CA TYR A 289 -11.02 -6.00 10.71
C TYR A 289 -10.69 -5.76 9.22
N PHE A 290 -9.50 -5.19 8.98
CA PHE A 290 -8.94 -4.99 7.65
C PHE A 290 -8.16 -6.22 7.19
N LEU A 291 -8.29 -6.52 5.91
CA LEU A 291 -7.65 -7.64 5.24
C LEU A 291 -6.28 -7.27 4.67
N SER A 292 -6.16 -6.06 4.13
CA SER A 292 -4.92 -5.54 3.55
C SER A 292 -4.88 -4.02 3.69
N ALA A 293 -3.67 -3.47 3.76
CA ALA A 293 -3.45 -2.03 3.73
C ALA A 293 -2.10 -1.70 3.11
N VAL A 294 -2.08 -0.66 2.29
CA VAL A 294 -0.88 -0.16 1.61
C VAL A 294 -0.83 1.35 1.67
N ALA A 295 0.32 1.89 2.05
CA ALA A 295 0.60 3.32 2.00
C ALA A 295 1.15 3.67 0.62
N TYR A 296 0.51 4.62 -0.07
CA TYR A 296 1.04 5.18 -1.32
C TYR A 296 1.74 6.52 -1.08
N ALA A 297 1.33 7.26 -0.05
CA ALA A 297 1.93 8.53 0.38
C ALA A 297 2.14 8.54 1.90
N ASP A 298 2.76 9.60 2.42
CA ASP A 298 3.14 9.69 3.83
C ASP A 298 1.96 9.79 4.81
N ASN A 299 0.82 10.25 4.32
CA ASN A 299 -0.40 10.42 5.10
C ASN A 299 -1.61 9.75 4.46
N ALA A 300 -1.41 8.95 3.41
CA ALA A 300 -2.51 8.39 2.66
C ALA A 300 -2.19 7.02 2.06
N GLY A 301 -3.22 6.20 1.97
CA GLY A 301 -3.13 4.83 1.52
C GLY A 301 -4.47 4.27 1.10
N TYR A 302 -4.48 2.97 0.83
CA TYR A 302 -5.68 2.19 0.65
C TYR A 302 -5.72 1.04 1.65
N ALA A 303 -6.91 0.65 2.06
CA ALA A 303 -7.15 -0.59 2.77
C ALA A 303 -8.28 -1.39 2.11
N ILE A 304 -8.29 -2.69 2.37
CA ILE A 304 -9.39 -3.58 2.03
C ILE A 304 -10.05 -4.01 3.34
N ASP A 305 -11.33 -3.72 3.49
CA ASP A 305 -12.10 -4.13 4.66
C ASP A 305 -12.54 -5.60 4.59
N ASN A 306 -13.18 -6.10 5.64
CA ASN A 306 -13.69 -7.47 5.69
C ASN A 306 -14.83 -7.78 4.69
N ASN A 307 -15.40 -6.77 4.03
CA ASN A 307 -16.35 -6.91 2.94
C ASN A 307 -15.67 -6.77 1.56
N LEU A 308 -14.33 -6.85 1.55
CA LEU A 308 -13.46 -6.69 0.38
C LEU A 308 -13.59 -5.35 -0.33
N LYS A 309 -14.11 -4.34 0.34
CA LYS A 309 -14.22 -3.01 -0.25
C LYS A 309 -12.87 -2.31 -0.16
N LEU A 310 -12.42 -1.76 -1.29
CA LEU A 310 -11.30 -0.83 -1.33
C LEU A 310 -11.72 0.51 -0.71
N ILE A 311 -11.03 0.93 0.34
CA ILE A 311 -11.27 2.21 0.99
C ILE A 311 -10.01 3.08 0.97
N PRO A 312 -10.12 4.39 0.65
CA PRO A 312 -9.02 5.31 0.90
C PRO A 312 -8.88 5.52 2.41
N ILE A 313 -7.64 5.59 2.88
CA ILE A 313 -7.31 5.84 4.28
C ILE A 313 -6.38 7.04 4.39
N THR A 314 -6.53 7.79 5.48
CA THR A 314 -5.67 8.93 5.85
C THR A 314 -5.06 8.63 7.21
N PHE A 315 -3.76 8.87 7.36
CA PHE A 315 -2.99 8.57 8.56
C PHE A 315 -1.84 9.56 8.74
N GLY A 316 -1.01 9.39 9.76
CA GLY A 316 0.19 10.23 9.95
C GLY A 316 -0.09 11.65 10.44
N LEU A 317 -1.36 12.03 10.63
CA LEU A 317 -1.72 13.24 11.36
C LEU A 317 -1.52 12.98 12.86
N ILE A 318 -0.40 13.44 13.39
CA ILE A 318 -0.33 13.73 14.83
C ILE A 318 -1.18 15.01 15.00
N GLU A 319 -2.35 14.92 15.63
CA GLU A 319 -2.86 16.09 16.36
C GLU A 319 -1.77 16.43 17.39
N LYS A 320 -0.92 17.42 17.07
CA LYS A 320 0.04 17.93 18.04
C LYS A 320 -0.77 18.71 19.07
N ASP A 321 -0.91 18.13 20.26
CA ASP A 321 -1.36 18.83 21.45
C ASP A 321 -0.67 20.20 21.55
N ALA A 322 -1.47 21.23 21.81
CA ALA A 322 -1.03 22.59 21.97
C ALA A 322 -0.07 22.70 23.18
N ILE A 323 1.23 22.82 22.91
CA ILE A 323 2.20 23.25 23.91
C ILE A 323 2.29 24.77 23.84
N VAL A 324 1.68 25.42 24.84
CA VAL A 324 1.89 26.85 25.14
C VAL A 324 3.13 26.97 26.00
N LEU A 325 4.12 27.75 25.53
CA LEU A 325 5.17 28.31 26.39
C LEU A 325 5.38 29.80 26.04
N THR A 326 5.29 30.63 27.08
CA THR A 326 5.43 32.10 27.10
C THR A 326 6.89 32.57 26.90
N PRO A 327 7.12 33.85 26.54
CA PRO A 327 8.34 34.30 25.88
C PRO A 327 9.41 34.91 26.81
N ALA A 328 10.67 34.79 26.41
CA ALA A 328 11.78 35.71 26.69
C ALA A 328 12.87 35.43 25.63
N ALA A 329 13.62 36.35 25.02
CA ALA A 329 13.66 37.80 24.93
C ALA A 329 14.50 38.14 23.66
N PRO A 330 14.77 39.41 23.31
CA PRO A 330 15.03 39.86 21.94
C PRO A 330 16.46 39.58 21.48
N LYS A 331 16.64 39.19 20.21
CA LYS A 331 17.83 39.42 19.35
C LYS A 331 17.61 38.71 18.02
N ASN A 332 18.07 39.33 16.93
CA ASN A 332 18.11 38.89 15.53
C ASN A 332 17.55 37.48 15.25
N GLY A 333 16.53 37.39 14.38
CA GLY A 333 16.06 36.09 13.93
C GLY A 333 17.15 35.44 13.09
N SER A 334 17.59 34.23 13.45
CA SER A 334 18.54 33.45 12.67
C SER A 334 17.81 32.27 12.04
N LEU A 335 17.96 32.11 10.73
CA LEU A 335 17.42 30.97 10.00
C LEU A 335 18.57 30.05 9.59
N MET A 336 18.53 28.79 10.00
CA MET A 336 19.50 27.79 9.59
C MET A 336 18.85 26.80 8.62
N VAL A 337 19.51 26.56 7.48
CA VAL A 337 19.10 25.55 6.51
C VAL A 337 20.20 24.51 6.36
N PHE A 338 19.82 23.23 6.43
CA PHE A 338 20.71 22.10 6.23
C PHE A 338 20.34 21.30 4.98
N ASN A 339 21.33 21.03 4.13
CA ASN A 339 21.16 20.22 2.92
C ASN A 339 21.79 18.83 3.08
N GLU A 340 20.96 17.82 3.36
CA GLU A 340 21.32 16.39 3.30
C GLU A 340 20.82 15.71 2.02
N ALA A 341 20.13 16.44 1.14
CA ALA A 341 19.75 15.88 -0.15
C ALA A 341 21.01 15.64 -0.98
N GLY A 342 21.06 14.54 -1.73
CA GLY A 342 22.22 14.12 -2.52
C GLY A 342 22.63 15.04 -3.69
N TYR A 343 22.28 16.34 -3.67
CA TYR A 343 22.49 17.31 -4.75
C TYR A 343 22.49 18.79 -4.22
N VAL A 344 22.77 19.78 -5.08
CA VAL A 344 22.84 21.22 -4.73
C VAL A 344 21.44 21.86 -4.75
N ALA A 345 21.08 22.58 -3.69
CA ALA A 345 19.82 23.32 -3.60
C ALA A 345 20.05 24.84 -3.67
N THR A 346 19.18 25.53 -4.41
CA THR A 346 19.12 27.00 -4.45
C THR A 346 18.25 27.50 -3.31
N ILE A 347 18.76 28.47 -2.54
CA ILE A 347 17.99 29.12 -1.48
C ILE A 347 17.89 30.61 -1.79
N ALA A 348 16.66 31.09 -1.91
CA ALA A 348 16.34 32.50 -2.05
C ALA A 348 15.63 32.96 -0.78
N LEU A 349 16.25 33.86 -0.03
CA LEU A 349 15.64 34.51 1.13
C LEU A 349 15.32 35.96 0.77
N THR A 350 14.04 36.30 0.77
CA THR A 350 13.55 37.66 0.59
C THR A 350 13.00 38.20 1.90
N TYR A 351 13.30 39.46 2.19
CA TYR A 351 12.69 40.21 3.27
C TYR A 351 12.76 41.70 2.92
N THR A 352 11.95 42.53 3.57
CA THR A 352 12.02 43.99 3.47
C THR A 352 12.49 44.54 4.81
N ASP A 353 13.64 45.22 4.84
CA ASP A 353 14.12 45.93 6.03
C ASP A 353 13.73 47.41 6.02
N ALA A 354 14.05 48.13 7.10
CA ALA A 354 13.77 49.56 7.25
C ALA A 354 14.49 50.45 6.22
N ALA A 355 15.50 49.93 5.51
CA ALA A 355 16.23 50.62 4.46
C ALA A 355 15.72 50.30 3.05
N GLY A 356 14.70 49.44 2.92
CA GLY A 356 14.08 49.08 1.64
C GLY A 356 14.86 48.02 0.83
N ASN A 357 15.85 47.35 1.43
CA ASN A 357 16.57 46.28 0.75
C ASN A 357 15.67 45.06 0.58
N VAL A 358 15.79 44.39 -0.57
CA VAL A 358 15.07 43.16 -0.89
C VAL A 358 16.05 42.19 -1.55
N LEU A 359 16.05 40.94 -1.07
CA LEU A 359 16.61 39.73 -1.71
C LEU A 359 18.09 39.37 -1.39
N LYS A 360 18.29 38.15 -0.86
CA LYS A 360 19.57 37.42 -0.83
C LYS A 360 19.36 36.04 -1.47
N ASN A 361 20.10 35.73 -2.53
CA ASN A 361 20.09 34.41 -3.16
C ASN A 361 21.45 33.74 -2.94
N ASP A 362 21.43 32.54 -2.37
CA ASP A 362 22.62 31.74 -2.11
C ASP A 362 22.40 30.30 -2.60
N GLN A 363 23.47 29.63 -3.02
CA GLN A 363 23.47 28.20 -3.36
C GLN A 363 24.08 27.41 -2.20
N ILE A 364 23.45 26.30 -1.81
CA ILE A 364 23.99 25.42 -0.75
C ILE A 364 24.38 24.07 -1.35
N ALA A 365 25.68 23.80 -1.32
CA ALA A 365 26.25 22.53 -1.74
C ALA A 365 25.88 21.37 -0.81
N LEU A 366 26.05 20.15 -1.31
CA LEU A 366 25.82 18.90 -0.58
C LEU A 366 26.51 18.90 0.80
N GLY A 367 25.79 18.47 1.84
CA GLY A 367 26.33 18.26 3.19
C GLY A 367 26.69 19.55 3.94
N SER A 368 26.27 20.71 3.42
CA SER A 368 26.57 22.02 4.00
C SER A 368 25.35 22.61 4.71
N SER A 369 25.61 23.42 5.75
CA SER A 369 24.63 24.27 6.41
C SER A 369 24.86 25.74 6.04
N LYS A 370 23.80 26.54 5.98
CA LYS A 370 23.91 28.01 5.94
C LYS A 370 22.99 28.64 6.98
N GLN A 371 23.55 29.60 7.71
CA GLN A 371 22.80 30.48 8.60
C GLN A 371 22.60 31.84 7.92
N TYR A 372 21.37 32.35 8.00
CA TYR A 372 20.98 33.69 7.58
C TYR A 372 20.61 34.50 8.81
N ASP A 373 21.37 35.57 9.05
CA ASP A 373 21.02 36.54 10.09
C ASP A 373 20.02 37.56 9.51
N ILE A 374 18.83 37.61 10.10
CA ILE A 374 17.72 38.42 9.65
C ILE A 374 17.54 39.59 10.63
N PRO A 375 17.61 40.85 10.15
CA PRO A 375 17.44 42.03 11.01
C PRO A 375 16.11 42.02 11.74
N SER A 376 16.07 42.50 12.99
CA SER A 376 14.83 42.57 13.78
C SER A 376 13.75 43.47 13.16
N SER A 377 14.13 44.39 12.27
CA SER A 377 13.23 45.28 11.53
C SER A 377 12.64 44.64 10.26
N ALA A 378 13.06 43.42 9.90
CA ALA A 378 12.64 42.75 8.68
C ALA A 378 11.15 42.35 8.74
N LYS A 379 10.44 42.63 7.64
CA LYS A 379 9.03 42.27 7.40
C LYS A 379 8.91 41.51 6.07
N ASN A 380 7.79 40.83 5.87
CA ASN A 380 7.50 40.07 4.65
C ASN A 380 8.61 39.07 4.32
N ILE A 381 9.08 38.32 5.32
CA ILE A 381 10.20 37.40 5.15
C ILE A 381 9.68 36.17 4.43
N VAL A 382 10.25 35.85 3.28
CA VAL A 382 9.92 34.68 2.48
C VAL A 382 11.20 33.87 2.25
N LEU A 383 11.21 32.65 2.75
CA LEU A 383 12.22 31.67 2.41
C LEU A 383 11.70 30.83 1.26
N LYS A 384 12.38 30.90 0.13
CA LYS A 384 12.16 30.02 -1.00
C LYS A 384 13.34 29.06 -1.15
N VAL A 385 13.05 27.77 -1.25
CA VAL A 385 14.06 26.76 -1.57
C VAL A 385 13.64 26.06 -2.83
N GLU A 386 14.55 26.09 -3.80
CA GLU A 386 14.39 25.50 -5.12
C GLU A 386 15.48 24.46 -5.32
N GLY A 387 15.05 23.20 -5.47
CA GLY A 387 15.94 22.08 -5.73
C GLY A 387 15.70 21.59 -7.16
N VAL A 388 16.78 21.46 -7.94
CA VAL A 388 16.70 20.88 -9.28
C VAL A 388 17.20 19.45 -9.20
N SER A 389 16.27 18.50 -9.14
CA SER A 389 16.56 17.11 -9.50
C SER A 389 16.12 16.86 -10.94
N CYS A 390 16.63 15.83 -11.59
CA CYS A 390 16.29 15.51 -12.98
C CYS A 390 14.84 15.03 -13.18
N ILE A 391 14.09 14.76 -12.10
CA ILE A 391 12.76 14.12 -12.17
C ILE A 391 11.70 14.85 -11.32
N ASP A 392 12.08 15.66 -10.33
CA ASP A 392 11.15 16.42 -9.49
C ASP A 392 11.72 17.81 -9.10
N PRO A 393 11.13 18.93 -9.57
CA PRO A 393 11.50 20.25 -9.11
C PRO A 393 10.91 20.52 -7.72
N LEU A 394 11.78 20.71 -6.72
CA LEU A 394 11.36 21.17 -5.39
C LEU A 394 10.97 22.66 -5.48
N GLY A 395 9.76 22.98 -5.02
CA GLY A 395 9.30 24.36 -4.80
C GLY A 395 8.77 24.54 -3.39
N MET A 396 9.60 25.04 -2.47
CA MET A 396 9.18 25.42 -1.13
C MET A 396 9.11 26.94 -1.00
N GLU A 397 8.01 27.45 -0.46
CA GLU A 397 7.86 28.86 -0.08
C GLU A 397 7.27 28.96 1.33
N VAL A 398 8.06 29.48 2.28
CA VAL A 398 7.63 29.70 3.67
C VAL A 398 7.63 31.20 3.95
N LYS A 399 6.51 31.70 4.48
CA LYS A 399 6.34 33.12 4.81
C LYS A 399 6.30 33.33 6.31
N PHE A 400 7.07 34.30 6.79
CA PHE A 400 7.08 34.74 8.17
C PHE A 400 6.60 36.19 8.24
N ALA A 401 5.71 36.47 9.19
CA ALA A 401 5.15 37.79 9.39
C ALA A 401 6.21 38.77 9.94
N SER A 402 7.10 38.29 10.80
CA SER A 402 8.16 39.09 11.42
C SER A 402 9.40 38.27 11.77
N ALA A 403 10.53 38.95 12.02
CA ALA A 403 11.75 38.30 12.46
C ALA A 403 11.63 37.60 13.83
N ALA A 404 10.65 37.97 14.66
CA ALA A 404 10.39 37.32 15.95
C ALA A 404 9.80 35.91 15.80
N ASP A 405 9.25 35.59 14.63
CA ASP A 405 8.63 34.29 14.32
C ASP A 405 9.67 33.26 13.85
N LEU A 406 10.93 33.69 13.64
CA LEU A 406 12.04 32.86 13.18
C LEU A 406 12.68 32.07 14.33
N LYS A 407 11.95 31.07 14.85
CA LYS A 407 12.43 30.18 15.92
C LYS A 407 12.57 28.71 15.48
N GLN A 408 12.47 28.45 14.17
CA GLN A 408 12.48 27.11 13.60
C GLN A 408 13.63 26.95 12.62
N CYS A 409 14.27 25.79 12.67
CA CYS A 409 15.30 25.40 11.71
C CYS A 409 14.67 24.49 10.66
N TYR A 410 15.22 24.47 9.44
CA TYR A 410 14.66 23.69 8.35
C TYR A 410 15.69 22.73 7.78
N LYS A 411 15.24 21.51 7.53
CA LYS A 411 16.04 20.44 6.92
C LYS A 411 15.46 20.12 5.56
N VAL A 412 16.34 19.97 4.57
CA VAL A 412 16.04 19.35 3.29
C VAL A 412 16.85 18.07 3.20
N TRP A 413 16.20 16.95 2.88
CA TRP A 413 16.83 15.65 2.79
C TRP A 413 16.22 14.82 1.66
N GLY A 414 16.75 13.63 1.41
CA GLY A 414 16.23 12.74 0.37
C GLY A 414 17.26 12.41 -0.71
N THR A 415 16.79 11.73 -1.76
CA THR A 415 17.62 11.25 -2.86
C THR A 415 17.44 12.11 -4.10
N ILE A 416 18.27 11.89 -5.12
CA ILE A 416 18.08 12.51 -6.45
C ILE A 416 16.74 12.13 -7.11
N PHE A 417 16.02 11.15 -6.56
CA PHE A 417 14.74 10.65 -7.08
C PHE A 417 13.54 11.02 -6.19
N SER A 418 13.78 11.57 -5.00
CA SER A 418 12.71 11.94 -4.05
C SER A 418 13.28 12.88 -3.00
N THR A 419 12.77 14.11 -2.99
CA THR A 419 13.23 15.17 -2.08
C THR A 419 12.19 15.41 -0.99
N GLU A 420 12.65 15.39 0.26
CA GLU A 420 11.86 15.63 1.46
C GLU A 420 12.33 16.91 2.17
N TRP A 421 11.43 17.55 2.90
CA TRP A 421 11.75 18.73 3.69
C TRP A 421 10.85 18.84 4.92
N GLY A 422 11.30 19.61 5.92
CA GLY A 422 10.53 19.81 7.15
C GLY A 422 11.24 20.70 8.16
N SER A 423 10.49 21.16 9.16
CA SER A 423 11.07 21.86 10.31
C SER A 423 11.75 20.90 11.27
N MET A 424 12.81 21.37 11.91
CA MET A 424 13.59 20.66 12.91
C MET A 424 13.90 21.57 14.10
N ASN A 425 14.31 20.96 15.21
CA ASN A 425 14.82 21.71 16.35
C ASN A 425 16.11 22.44 15.96
N CYS A 426 16.24 23.69 16.34
CA CYS A 426 17.51 24.40 16.26
C CYS A 426 18.46 23.83 17.31
N PHE A 427 19.69 23.51 16.89
CA PHE A 427 20.75 22.97 17.75
C PHE A 427 21.32 24.03 18.69
#